data_AF-A0A2A6CFA4-F1
#
_entry.id   AF-A0A2A6CFA4-F1
#
_cell.length_a   1.000
_cell.length_b   1.000
_cell.length_c   1.000
_cell.angle_alpha   90.00
_cell.angle_beta   90.00
_cell.angle_gamma   90.00
#
_symmetry.space_group_name_H-M   'P 1'
#
loop_
_entity.id
_entity.type
_entity.pdbx_description
1 polymer ?
#
loop_
_entity_poly.entity_id
_entity_poly.type
_entity_poly.pdbx_seq_one_letter_code
_entity_poly.pdbx_strand_id
1 'polypeptide(L)'
;MAEAIQRDKMAAEDPVERKDRIAKQREENAKSNGGAFARECSLCLVEAPATRAALITCGHLTCHSCAMAMGGRGGFMACPTCRATTAFVLLHEEEVEAFNLSSSDKIGDAIQKSVDLLQMLITSDVNSEIVICIDFFEDGT
;
A
#
# COMPACT_ATOMS: atom_id res chain seq x y z
N MET A 1 8.44 -39.88 9.66
CA MET A 1 8.75 -39.20 8.39
C MET A 1 7.95 -37.91 8.37
N ALA A 2 8.69 -36.78 8.30
CA ALA A 2 8.31 -35.38 8.01
C ALA A 2 7.14 -34.76 8.77
N GLU A 3 7.22 -33.57 9.35
CA GLU A 3 8.28 -32.69 9.84
C GLU A 3 7.50 -31.69 10.70
N ALA A 4 7.91 -31.50 11.96
CA ALA A 4 7.22 -30.61 12.88
C ALA A 4 7.27 -29.19 12.32
N ILE A 5 6.11 -28.58 12.12
CA ILE A 5 5.98 -27.17 11.76
C ILE A 5 6.60 -26.36 12.90
N GLN A 6 7.80 -25.84 12.66
CA GLN A 6 8.58 -25.02 13.59
C GLN A 6 7.79 -23.74 13.93
N ARG A 7 7.01 -23.78 15.02
CA ARG A 7 6.27 -22.63 15.56
C ARG A 7 7.04 -21.85 16.64
N ASP A 8 8.32 -22.17 16.86
CA ASP A 8 9.14 -21.53 17.89
C ASP A 8 10.26 -20.69 17.28
N LYS A 9 9.94 -19.53 16.69
CA LYS A 9 10.92 -18.47 16.36
C LYS A 9 10.31 -17.08 16.48
N MET A 10 9.84 -16.73 17.68
CA MET A 10 9.65 -15.33 18.10
C MET A 10 10.56 -14.98 19.27
N ALA A 11 11.76 -15.59 19.32
CA ALA A 11 12.85 -15.00 20.08
C ALA A 11 13.09 -13.58 19.54
N ALA A 12 13.34 -12.62 20.42
CA ALA A 12 13.65 -11.24 20.04
C ALA A 12 14.95 -11.23 19.22
N GLU A 13 14.84 -11.34 17.90
CA GLU A 13 16.02 -11.37 17.03
C GLU A 13 16.79 -10.08 17.19
N ASP A 14 18.12 -10.18 17.14
CA ASP A 14 19.03 -9.06 17.30
C ASP A 14 18.68 -7.96 16.27
N PRO A 15 18.59 -6.68 16.69
CA PRO A 15 18.26 -5.57 15.80
C PRO A 15 19.20 -5.44 14.60
N VAL A 16 20.47 -5.83 14.73
CA VAL A 16 21.48 -5.82 13.66
C VAL A 16 21.17 -6.93 12.65
N GLU A 17 20.98 -8.17 13.11
CA GLU A 17 20.64 -9.29 12.22
C GLU A 17 19.33 -9.05 11.45
N ARG A 18 18.33 -8.44 12.10
CA ARG A 18 17.08 -8.04 11.45
C ARG A 18 17.32 -6.99 10.37
N LYS A 19 18.16 -5.98 10.64
CA LYS A 19 18.51 -4.94 9.66
C LYS A 19 19.24 -5.52 8.45
N ASP A 20 20.18 -6.42 8.66
CA ASP A 20 20.95 -7.06 7.58
C ASP A 20 20.06 -7.94 6.70
N ARG A 21 19.16 -8.72 7.32
CA ARG A 21 18.17 -9.52 6.57
C ARG A 21 17.22 -8.64 5.76
N ILE A 22 16.73 -7.54 6.34
CA ILE A 22 15.87 -6.58 5.63
C ILE A 22 16.64 -5.94 4.46
N ALA A 23 17.90 -5.55 4.66
CA ALA A 23 18.72 -4.97 3.60
C ALA A 23 18.93 -5.94 2.44
N LYS A 24 19.25 -7.21 2.75
CA LYS A 24 19.39 -8.28 1.76
C LYS A 24 18.09 -8.50 0.98
N GLN A 25 16.95 -8.62 1.66
CA GLN A 25 15.64 -8.79 1.00
C GLN A 25 15.27 -7.57 0.14
N ARG A 26 15.62 -6.35 0.55
CA ARG A 26 15.41 -5.15 -0.27
C ARG A 26 16.28 -5.15 -1.51
N GLU A 27 17.53 -5.58 -1.41
CA GLU A 27 18.42 -5.72 -2.55
C GLU A 27 17.93 -6.81 -3.53
N GLU A 28 17.46 -7.94 -3.00
CA GLU A 28 16.84 -9.01 -3.80
C GLU A 28 15.55 -8.54 -4.48
N ASN A 29 14.68 -7.83 -3.76
CA ASN A 29 13.45 -7.25 -4.33
C ASN A 29 13.74 -6.15 -5.36
N ALA A 30 14.82 -5.38 -5.19
CA ALA A 30 15.24 -4.37 -6.17
C ALA A 30 15.82 -5.00 -7.45
N LYS A 31 16.42 -6.19 -7.35
CA LYS A 31 16.93 -6.98 -8.48
C LYS A 31 15.84 -7.83 -9.14
N SER A 32 14.80 -8.19 -8.39
CA SER A 32 13.58 -8.69 -9.00
C SER A 32 13.04 -7.59 -9.91
N ASN A 33 12.54 -7.92 -11.10
CA ASN A 33 11.56 -7.04 -11.74
C ASN A 33 10.47 -6.92 -10.68
N GLY A 34 10.48 -5.81 -9.92
CA GLY A 34 9.52 -5.49 -8.86
C GLY A 34 8.16 -5.31 -9.49
N GLY A 35 7.67 -6.42 -10.01
CA GLY A 35 6.88 -6.44 -11.22
C GLY A 35 5.60 -5.76 -10.87
N ALA A 36 5.19 -4.82 -11.71
CA ALA A 36 3.77 -4.56 -11.87
C ALA A 36 3.10 -5.94 -11.83
N PHE A 37 2.27 -6.18 -10.81
CA PHE A 37 1.56 -7.45 -10.69
C PHE A 37 0.98 -7.75 -12.07
N ALA A 38 1.38 -8.87 -12.68
CA ALA A 38 1.02 -9.14 -14.05
C ALA A 38 -0.52 -9.06 -14.14
N ARG A 39 -1.00 -8.03 -14.85
CA ARG A 39 -2.43 -7.84 -15.08
C ARG A 39 -2.97 -8.84 -16.10
N GLU A 40 -2.06 -9.59 -16.71
CA GLU A 40 -2.36 -10.54 -17.75
C GLU A 40 -3.38 -11.56 -17.26
N CYS A 41 -4.42 -11.76 -18.07
CA CYS A 41 -5.35 -12.84 -17.81
C CYS A 41 -4.69 -14.19 -18.11
N SER A 42 -4.56 -15.05 -17.10
CA SER A 42 -3.96 -16.39 -17.24
C SER A 42 -4.68 -17.34 -18.21
N LEU A 43 -5.87 -16.98 -18.69
CA LEU A 43 -6.67 -17.78 -19.63
C LEU A 43 -6.54 -17.33 -21.09
N CYS A 44 -6.71 -16.03 -21.34
CA CYS A 44 -6.69 -15.49 -22.69
C CYS A 44 -5.40 -14.72 -23.03
N LEU A 45 -4.49 -14.59 -22.05
CA LEU A 45 -3.20 -13.92 -22.16
C LEU A 45 -3.28 -12.45 -22.59
N VAL A 46 -4.43 -11.81 -22.40
CA VAL A 46 -4.57 -10.36 -22.58
C VAL A 46 -3.83 -9.68 -21.43
N GLU A 47 -2.79 -8.91 -21.72
CA GLU A 47 -1.86 -8.31 -20.76
C GLU A 47 -2.53 -7.38 -19.72
N ALA A 48 -3.56 -6.65 -20.11
CA ALA A 48 -4.27 -5.72 -19.22
C ALA A 48 -5.76 -5.62 -19.60
N PRO A 49 -6.59 -6.62 -19.24
CA PRO A 49 -8.02 -6.57 -19.53
C PRO A 49 -8.66 -5.41 -18.75
N ALA A 50 -9.53 -4.66 -19.43
CA ALA A 50 -10.23 -3.51 -18.86
C ALA A 50 -11.14 -3.87 -17.68
N THR A 51 -11.72 -5.08 -17.70
CA THR A 51 -12.58 -5.59 -16.63
C THR A 51 -12.09 -6.95 -16.17
N ARG A 52 -11.94 -7.08 -14.85
CA ARG A 52 -11.50 -8.31 -14.19
C ARG A 52 -12.60 -8.84 -13.29
N ALA A 53 -12.58 -10.14 -13.07
CA ALA A 53 -13.51 -10.85 -12.20
C ALA A 53 -12.74 -11.61 -11.13
N ALA A 54 -13.16 -11.46 -9.87
CA ALA A 54 -12.63 -12.20 -8.74
C ALA A 54 -13.51 -13.41 -8.44
N LEU A 55 -12.88 -14.57 -8.31
CA LEU A 55 -13.56 -15.83 -8.00
C LEU A 55 -13.80 -15.93 -6.49
N ILE A 56 -15.06 -15.86 -6.07
CA ILE A 56 -15.48 -15.60 -4.69
C ILE A 56 -14.92 -16.64 -3.69
N THR A 57 -14.84 -17.92 -4.08
CA THR A 57 -14.44 -18.96 -3.12
C THR A 57 -12.94 -19.08 -2.90
N CYS A 58 -12.11 -18.62 -3.85
CA CYS A 58 -10.66 -18.82 -3.80
C CYS A 58 -9.82 -17.57 -4.01
N GLY A 59 -10.43 -16.44 -4.41
CA GLY A 59 -9.75 -15.17 -4.63
C GLY A 59 -8.91 -15.08 -5.91
N HIS A 60 -8.80 -16.15 -6.71
CA HIS A 60 -8.10 -16.08 -7.99
C HIS A 60 -8.82 -15.16 -8.99
N LEU A 61 -8.05 -14.60 -9.92
CA LEU A 61 -8.51 -13.57 -10.85
C LEU A 61 -8.53 -14.09 -12.29
N THR A 62 -9.54 -13.67 -13.04
CA THR A 62 -9.63 -13.87 -14.49
C THR A 62 -10.20 -12.61 -15.15
N CYS A 63 -10.10 -12.50 -16.48
CA CYS A 63 -10.82 -11.46 -17.22
C CYS A 63 -12.35 -11.66 -17.15
N HIS A 64 -13.15 -10.59 -17.22
CA HIS A 64 -14.62 -10.71 -17.14
C HIS A 64 -15.20 -11.59 -18.26
N SER A 65 -14.75 -11.41 -19.51
CA SER A 65 -15.21 -12.21 -20.65
C SER A 65 -14.89 -13.70 -20.46
N CYS A 66 -13.73 -14.01 -19.89
CA CYS A 66 -13.31 -15.36 -19.54
C CYS A 66 -14.25 -15.97 -18.49
N ALA A 67 -14.55 -15.21 -17.42
CA ALA A 67 -15.45 -15.65 -16.36
C ALA A 67 -16.88 -15.91 -16.88
N MET A 68 -17.41 -15.03 -17.74
CA MET A 68 -18.71 -15.23 -18.38
C MET A 68 -18.74 -16.46 -19.28
N ALA A 69 -17.69 -16.66 -20.10
CA ALA A 69 -17.60 -17.79 -21.01
C ALA A 69 -17.60 -19.14 -20.27
N MET A 70 -16.95 -19.21 -19.10
CA MET A 70 -16.89 -20.42 -18.28
C MET A 70 -18.13 -20.64 -17.41
N GLY A 71 -18.68 -19.58 -16.80
CA GLY A 71 -19.83 -19.68 -15.89
C GLY A 71 -21.18 -19.89 -16.61
N GLY A 72 -21.27 -19.52 -17.88
CA GLY A 72 -22.50 -19.62 -18.66
C GLY A 72 -23.70 -18.96 -17.96
N ARG A 73 -24.92 -19.46 -18.22
CA ARG A 73 -26.16 -18.99 -17.55
C ARG A 73 -26.35 -19.55 -16.14
N GLY A 74 -25.51 -20.51 -15.72
CA GLY A 74 -25.67 -21.25 -14.46
C GLY A 74 -25.03 -20.61 -13.24
N GLY A 75 -24.30 -19.51 -13.40
CA GLY A 75 -23.74 -18.69 -12.31
C GLY A 75 -22.52 -19.28 -11.59
N PHE A 76 -22.28 -20.59 -11.68
CA PHE A 76 -21.14 -21.27 -11.07
C PHE A 76 -20.20 -21.86 -12.11
N MET A 77 -18.90 -21.82 -11.81
CA MET A 77 -17.80 -22.37 -12.62
C MET A 77 -16.73 -22.99 -11.72
N ALA A 78 -15.82 -23.78 -12.29
CA ALA A 78 -14.61 -24.22 -11.59
C ALA A 78 -13.48 -23.20 -11.81
N CYS A 79 -12.78 -22.83 -10.74
CA CYS A 79 -11.60 -21.97 -10.85
C CYS A 79 -10.52 -22.64 -11.74
N PRO A 80 -9.99 -21.95 -12.76
CA PRO A 80 -8.96 -22.54 -13.62
C PRO A 80 -7.63 -22.78 -12.89
N THR A 81 -7.37 -22.05 -11.80
CA THR A 81 -6.11 -22.13 -11.04
C THR A 81 -6.14 -23.24 -9.98
N CYS A 82 -7.19 -23.29 -9.16
CA CYS A 82 -7.28 -24.22 -8.02
C CYS A 82 -8.45 -25.20 -8.07
N ARG A 83 -9.29 -25.12 -9.11
CA ARG A 83 -10.47 -25.98 -9.35
C ARG A 83 -11.60 -25.91 -8.33
N ALA A 84 -11.54 -24.98 -7.38
CA ALA A 84 -12.66 -24.70 -6.49
C ALA A 84 -13.91 -24.28 -7.29
N THR A 85 -15.07 -24.88 -6.99
CA THR A 85 -16.35 -24.41 -7.51
C THR A 85 -16.64 -23.02 -6.96
N THR A 86 -16.99 -22.08 -7.82
CA THR A 86 -17.07 -20.66 -7.48
C THR A 86 -18.06 -19.93 -8.38
N ALA A 87 -18.66 -18.86 -7.86
CA ALA A 87 -19.18 -17.76 -8.67
C ALA A 87 -18.11 -16.66 -8.79
N PHE A 88 -18.41 -15.57 -9.48
CA PHE A 88 -17.50 -14.43 -9.62
C PHE A 88 -18.20 -13.09 -9.37
N VAL A 89 -17.42 -12.09 -8.97
CA VAL A 89 -17.83 -10.69 -8.90
C VAL A 89 -16.92 -9.84 -9.79
N LEU A 90 -17.45 -8.77 -10.37
CA LEU A 90 -16.65 -7.83 -11.14
C LEU A 90 -15.83 -6.95 -10.21
N LEU A 91 -14.55 -6.77 -10.54
CA LEU A 91 -13.72 -5.78 -9.89
C LEU A 91 -13.93 -4.43 -10.57
N HIS A 92 -14.20 -3.42 -9.75
CA HIS A 92 -14.17 -2.03 -10.18
C HIS A 92 -12.77 -1.47 -9.93
N GLU A 93 -12.17 -0.91 -10.97
CA GLU A 93 -10.86 -0.28 -10.90
C GLU A 93 -11.04 1.17 -11.34
N GLU A 94 -10.65 2.09 -10.48
CA GLU A 94 -10.62 3.51 -10.81
C GLU A 94 -9.21 3.87 -11.29
N GLU A 95 -9.13 4.50 -12.46
CA GLU A 95 -7.88 5.12 -12.90
C GLU A 95 -7.62 6.34 -12.03
N VAL A 96 -6.69 6.19 -11.09
CA VAL A 96 -6.13 7.36 -10.43
C VAL A 96 -5.21 8.04 -11.44
N GLU A 97 -5.56 9.28 -11.84
CA GLU A 97 -4.64 10.10 -12.60
C GLU A 97 -3.34 10.16 -11.81
N ALA A 98 -2.25 9.69 -12.43
CA ALA A 98 -0.93 9.86 -11.86
C ALA A 98 -0.68 11.37 -11.80
N PHE A 99 -0.96 11.98 -10.64
CA PHE A 99 -0.35 13.24 -10.29
C PHE A 99 1.15 12.98 -10.36
N ASN A 100 1.75 13.34 -11.49
CA ASN A 100 3.18 13.36 -11.65
C ASN A 100 3.73 14.26 -10.53
N LEU A 101 4.15 13.64 -9.44
CA LEU A 101 5.14 14.20 -8.53
C LEU A 101 6.51 14.17 -9.22
N SER A 102 6.57 14.67 -10.46
CA SER A 102 7.80 15.17 -11.09
C SER A 102 8.17 16.56 -10.55
N SER A 103 7.68 16.92 -9.37
CA SER A 103 7.96 18.19 -8.73
C SER A 103 8.13 17.98 -7.24
N SER A 104 9.12 17.18 -6.84
CA SER A 104 9.75 17.30 -5.52
C SER A 104 10.13 18.76 -5.20
N ASP A 105 10.30 19.59 -6.22
CA ASP A 105 10.51 21.04 -6.12
C ASP A 105 9.26 21.80 -5.61
N LYS A 106 8.03 21.36 -5.94
CA LYS A 106 6.81 22.10 -5.56
C LYS A 106 6.37 21.87 -4.12
N ILE A 107 6.62 20.68 -3.56
CA ILE A 107 6.38 20.42 -2.13
C ILE A 107 7.35 21.25 -1.29
N GLY A 108 8.64 21.29 -1.69
CA GLY A 108 9.65 22.13 -1.05
C GLY A 108 9.26 23.61 -1.09
N ASP A 109 8.85 24.13 -2.24
CA ASP A 109 8.44 25.53 -2.41
C ASP A 109 7.19 25.89 -1.59
N ALA A 110 6.21 24.98 -1.47
CA ALA A 110 5.00 25.22 -0.69
C ALA A 110 5.30 25.23 0.82
N ILE A 111 6.18 24.35 1.29
CA ILE A 111 6.64 24.33 2.68
C ILE A 111 7.47 25.58 2.97
N GLN A 112 8.41 25.95 2.09
CA GLN A 112 9.28 27.12 2.31
C GLN A 112 8.47 28.42 2.35
N LYS A 113 7.46 28.60 1.48
CA LYS A 113 6.56 29.76 1.54
C LYS A 113 5.77 29.84 2.86
N SER A 114 5.38 28.69 3.40
CA SER A 114 4.69 28.62 4.70
C SER A 114 5.63 28.96 5.86
N VAL A 115 6.89 28.51 5.79
CA VAL A 115 7.94 28.86 6.75
C VAL A 115 8.29 30.35 6.69
N ASP A 116 8.43 30.93 5.49
CA ASP A 116 8.73 32.35 5.30
C ASP A 116 7.60 33.26 5.83
N LEU A 117 6.34 32.85 5.64
CA LEU A 117 5.18 33.56 6.19
C LEU A 117 5.15 33.52 7.73
N LEU A 118 5.46 32.37 8.33
CA LEU A 118 5.56 32.24 9.79
C LEU A 118 6.75 33.04 10.34
N GLN A 119 7.90 33.04 9.66
CA GLN A 119 9.05 33.85 10.05
C GLN A 119 8.73 35.35 9.99
N MET A 120 7.94 35.79 9.00
CA MET A 120 7.48 37.19 8.91
C MET A 120 6.56 37.57 10.07
N LEU A 121 5.64 36.68 10.47
CA LEU A 121 4.76 36.91 11.63
C LEU A 121 5.51 36.93 12.97
N ILE A 122 6.51 36.05 13.12
CA ILE A 122 7.32 35.99 14.35
C ILE A 122 8.26 37.20 14.46
N THR A 123 8.77 37.70 13.32
CA THR A 123 9.67 38.87 13.30
C THR A 123 8.95 40.21 13.35
N SER A 124 7.63 40.26 13.08
CA SER A 124 6.82 41.46 13.31
C SER A 124 6.49 41.72 14.79
N ASP A 125 6.64 40.72 15.67
CA ASP A 125 6.30 40.83 17.10
C ASP A 125 7.50 40.99 18.05
N VAL A 126 8.74 41.06 17.54
CA VAL A 126 9.91 41.43 18.37
C VAL A 126 10.02 42.94 18.56
N ASN A 127 8.97 43.57 19.10
CA ASN A 127 9.07 44.87 19.76
C ASN A 127 8.00 45.13 20.84
N SER A 128 7.23 44.13 21.26
CA SER A 128 6.37 44.26 22.44
C SER A 128 6.66 43.14 23.44
N GLU A 129 7.35 43.49 24.52
CA GLU A 129 7.54 42.66 25.70
C GLU A 129 6.18 42.16 26.22
N ILE A 130 5.88 40.88 26.04
CA ILE A 130 4.81 40.21 26.78
C ILE A 130 5.45 39.57 28.01
N VAL A 131 5.34 40.28 29.12
CA VAL A 131 5.59 39.75 30.47
C VAL A 131 4.43 38.82 30.81
N ILE A 132 4.64 37.51 30.74
CA ILE A 132 3.68 36.53 31.26
C ILE A 132 3.95 36.37 32.76
N CYS A 133 3.10 36.97 33.58
CA CYS A 133 3.01 36.67 35.00
C CYS A 133 2.50 35.23 35.16
N ILE A 134 3.29 34.36 35.78
CA ILE A 134 2.87 33.02 36.20
C ILE A 134 2.38 33.17 37.63
N ASP A 135 1.06 33.16 37.85
CA ASP A 135 0.54 32.99 39.20
C ASP A 135 0.70 31.53 39.62
N PHE A 136 1.56 31.37 40.63
CA PHE A 136 1.88 30.18 41.39
C PHE A 136 0.61 29.67 42.09
N PHE A 137 0.13 28.47 41.77
CA PHE A 137 -0.91 27.80 42.57
C PHE A 137 -0.25 26.72 43.43
N GLU A 138 0.07 27.08 44.67
CA GLU A 138 0.49 26.15 45.72
C GLU A 138 -0.68 25.29 46.18
N ASP A 139 -0.42 23.98 46.20
CA ASP A 139 -0.83 22.94 47.13
C ASP A 139 -2.15 23.06 47.92
N GLY A 140 -2.90 21.95 47.89
CA GLY A 140 -3.60 21.50 49.09
C GLY A 140 -4.95 20.85 48.82
N THR A 141 -4.98 19.53 48.69
CA THR A 141 -5.57 18.62 49.70
C THR A 141 -5.45 17.15 49.28
#